data_AF-A0A3M1APF7-F1
#
_entry.id   AF-A0A3M1APF7-F1
#
_cell.length_a   1.000
_cell.length_b   1.000
_cell.length_c   1.000
_cell.angle_alpha   90.00
_cell.angle_beta   90.00
_cell.angle_gamma   90.00
#
_symmetry.space_group_name_H-M   'P 1'
#
loop_
_entity.id
_entity.type
_entity.pdbx_description
1 polymer ?
#
loop_
_entity_poly.entity_id
_entity_poly.type
_entity_poly.pdbx_seq_one_letter_code
_entity_poly.pdbx_strand_id
1 'polypeptide(L)'
;PKDGWDFVVWTQNGRSIIPMSAIENAADFDHIPPVELMGILNRDEGADAATPGIVRFTSPEQAAGYFMLGETSKTSAAGKERGKTRSPFTQPFFPRAFGLQAIRFRELASTMSGVDMWMMNTGFVGGDARDVQAGRALKVKIPHSSAMLEAMISGTIVWRRDPDFGYEIVDVEHPGNAALLEKVPREILNPRIFFEQAGRLDEYNAWVDRMKRERKAFLEKYDVAPEIIRAVVNE
;
A
#
# COMPACT_ATOMS: atom_id res chain seq x y z
N PRO A 1 -6.09 24.96 24.80
CA PRO A 1 -4.74 24.54 24.35
C PRO A 1 -4.33 25.41 23.16
N LYS A 2 -3.02 25.53 22.98
CA LYS A 2 -2.41 26.52 22.08
C LYS A 2 -2.60 26.23 20.58
N ASP A 3 -3.25 25.12 20.21
CA ASP A 3 -3.37 24.61 18.84
C ASP A 3 -4.83 24.43 18.34
N GLY A 4 -5.85 24.65 19.18
CA GLY A 4 -7.26 24.66 18.75
C GLY A 4 -7.96 23.29 18.65
N TRP A 5 -7.33 22.19 19.09
CA TRP A 5 -7.88 20.82 18.94
C TRP A 5 -8.47 20.23 20.23
N ASP A 6 -9.02 21.05 21.14
CA ASP A 6 -9.58 20.61 22.42
C ASP A 6 -10.60 19.47 22.33
N PHE A 7 -11.28 19.33 21.20
CA PHE A 7 -12.34 18.35 21.04
C PHE A 7 -11.85 16.89 20.96
N VAL A 8 -10.53 16.65 20.81
CA VAL A 8 -9.96 15.29 20.85
C VAL A 8 -10.08 14.64 22.24
N VAL A 9 -10.36 15.44 23.29
CA VAL A 9 -10.67 14.93 24.64
C VAL A 9 -11.99 14.14 24.67
N TRP A 10 -12.91 14.43 23.77
CA TRP A 10 -14.23 13.78 23.71
C TRP A 10 -14.20 12.52 22.85
N THR A 11 -13.44 12.56 21.75
CA THR A 11 -13.28 11.42 20.86
C THR A 11 -12.05 11.58 19.96
N GLN A 12 -11.31 10.49 19.75
CA GLN A 12 -10.27 10.43 18.73
C GLN A 12 -10.85 10.36 17.30
N ASN A 13 -12.16 10.15 17.15
CA ASN A 13 -12.88 10.04 15.89
C ASN A 13 -13.76 11.28 15.62
N GLY A 14 -13.27 12.48 15.94
CA GLY A 14 -13.95 13.72 15.59
C GLY A 14 -14.13 13.84 14.08
N ARG A 15 -15.32 14.24 13.63
CA ARG A 15 -15.67 14.36 12.20
C ARG A 15 -16.15 15.77 11.90
N SER A 16 -15.83 16.25 10.70
CA SER A 16 -16.37 17.49 10.13
C SER A 16 -17.07 17.17 8.82
N ILE A 17 -18.17 17.86 8.55
CA ILE A 17 -18.91 17.79 7.29
C ILE A 17 -18.68 19.12 6.58
N ILE A 18 -17.99 19.05 5.44
CA ILE A 18 -17.72 20.21 4.59
C ILE A 18 -18.42 19.96 3.25
N PRO A 19 -19.33 20.86 2.81
CA PRO A 19 -19.94 20.70 1.50
C PRO A 19 -18.87 20.85 0.42
N MET A 20 -18.95 20.06 -0.65
CA MET A 20 -17.96 20.11 -1.72
C MET A 20 -17.85 21.49 -2.37
N SER A 21 -18.96 22.25 -2.39
CA SER A 21 -19.01 23.64 -2.85
C SER A 21 -18.15 24.62 -2.04
N ALA A 22 -17.69 24.24 -0.84
CA ALA A 22 -16.77 25.04 -0.02
C ALA A 22 -15.30 24.73 -0.29
N ILE A 23 -14.98 23.73 -1.11
CA ILE A 23 -13.61 23.38 -1.48
C ILE A 23 -13.28 24.07 -2.81
N GLU A 24 -12.37 25.04 -2.75
CA GLU A 24 -11.84 25.70 -3.95
C GLU A 24 -11.15 24.65 -4.84
N ASN A 25 -11.47 24.64 -6.14
CA ASN A 25 -11.00 23.64 -7.11
C ASN A 25 -11.50 22.20 -6.85
N ALA A 26 -12.65 22.02 -6.19
CA ALA A 26 -13.34 20.73 -6.23
C ALA A 26 -13.58 20.29 -7.67
N ALA A 27 -13.45 18.98 -7.93
CA ALA A 27 -13.64 18.42 -9.27
C ALA A 27 -15.08 18.63 -9.76
N ASP A 28 -15.21 18.85 -11.08
CA ASP A 28 -16.51 18.77 -11.75
C ASP A 28 -16.97 17.31 -11.78
N PHE A 29 -18.13 17.02 -11.18
CA PHE A 29 -18.69 15.68 -11.13
C PHE A 29 -19.51 15.31 -12.37
N ASP A 30 -19.84 16.27 -13.22
CA ASP A 30 -20.56 16.04 -14.47
C ASP A 30 -19.60 15.64 -15.61
N HIS A 31 -18.33 16.03 -15.53
CA HIS A 31 -17.30 15.82 -16.56
C HIS A 31 -16.02 15.21 -16.00
N ILE A 32 -16.11 13.98 -15.49
CA ILE A 32 -14.94 13.26 -14.97
C ILE A 32 -14.19 12.58 -16.14
N PRO A 33 -12.89 12.88 -16.36
CA PRO A 33 -12.11 12.19 -17.38
C PRO A 33 -11.94 10.70 -17.07
N PRO A 34 -11.59 9.86 -18.06
CA PRO A 34 -11.27 8.46 -17.80
C PRO A 34 -10.24 8.30 -16.69
N VAL A 35 -10.41 7.29 -15.85
CA VAL A 35 -9.42 6.94 -14.83
C VAL A 35 -8.12 6.50 -15.51
N GLU A 36 -6.99 6.99 -15.02
CA GLU A 36 -5.64 6.61 -15.48
C GLU A 36 -4.87 5.84 -14.41
N LEU A 37 -5.20 6.06 -13.13
CA LEU A 37 -4.47 5.50 -11.99
C LEU A 37 -5.46 5.01 -10.92
N MET A 38 -5.22 3.83 -10.35
CA MET A 38 -5.99 3.30 -9.23
C MET A 38 -5.06 2.77 -8.13
N GLY A 39 -5.14 3.39 -6.95
CA GLY A 39 -4.20 3.14 -5.86
C GLY A 39 -4.81 2.52 -4.61
N ILE A 40 -4.07 1.61 -3.99
CA ILE A 40 -4.33 1.11 -2.64
C ILE A 40 -3.30 1.74 -1.68
N LEU A 41 -3.78 2.39 -0.62
CA LEU A 41 -2.91 2.85 0.46
C LEU A 41 -2.82 1.78 1.55
N ASN A 42 -1.61 1.32 1.79
CA ASN A 42 -1.25 0.38 2.84
C ASN A 42 -0.45 1.13 3.92
N ARG A 43 -0.55 0.67 5.17
CA ARG A 43 0.37 1.10 6.23
C ARG A 43 1.04 -0.13 6.81
N ASP A 44 2.31 -0.34 6.52
CA ASP A 44 3.12 -1.42 7.12
C ASP A 44 3.81 -0.92 8.40
N GLU A 45 3.90 -1.76 9.43
CA GLU A 45 4.61 -1.45 10.67
C GLU A 45 5.07 -2.72 11.38
N GLY A 46 6.08 -2.58 12.24
CA GLY A 46 6.69 -3.67 12.99
C GLY A 46 8.12 -3.93 12.54
N ALA A 47 8.87 -4.70 13.33
CA ALA A 47 10.29 -4.95 13.10
C ALA A 47 10.58 -5.55 11.71
N ASP A 48 9.61 -6.28 11.16
CA ASP A 48 9.66 -6.92 9.84
C ASP A 48 8.92 -6.15 8.74
N ALA A 49 8.56 -4.88 8.94
CA ALA A 49 7.91 -4.07 7.92
C ALA A 49 8.83 -3.92 6.70
N ALA A 50 8.42 -4.52 5.58
CA ALA A 50 9.25 -4.66 4.39
C ALA A 50 8.47 -4.41 3.09
N THR A 51 7.27 -3.83 3.18
CA THR A 51 6.50 -3.42 1.99
C THR A 51 7.17 -2.23 1.30
N PRO A 52 7.47 -2.29 -0.02
CA PRO A 52 8.03 -1.18 -0.77
C PRO A 52 7.18 0.08 -0.70
N GLY A 53 7.83 1.24 -0.81
CA GLY A 53 7.19 2.55 -0.77
C GLY A 53 6.08 2.68 -1.79
N ILE A 54 6.31 2.21 -3.02
CA ILE A 54 5.32 2.13 -4.09
C ILE A 54 5.57 0.87 -4.93
N VAL A 55 4.49 0.22 -5.36
CA VAL A 55 4.52 -0.94 -6.27
C VAL A 55 3.47 -0.76 -7.36
N ARG A 56 3.74 -1.27 -8.56
CA ARG A 56 2.76 -1.37 -9.65
C ARG A 56 2.38 -2.83 -9.87
N PHE A 57 1.08 -3.10 -9.96
CA PHE A 57 0.58 -4.44 -10.21
C PHE A 57 0.74 -4.81 -11.68
N THR A 58 1.16 -6.05 -11.94
CA THR A 58 1.46 -6.52 -13.30
C THR A 58 0.28 -7.22 -13.98
N SER A 59 -0.83 -7.41 -13.26
CA SER A 59 -2.04 -8.05 -13.77
C SER A 59 -3.29 -7.62 -12.99
N PRO A 60 -4.49 -7.66 -13.63
CA PRO A 60 -5.77 -7.51 -12.95
C PRO A 60 -5.95 -8.47 -11.77
N GLU A 61 -5.47 -9.71 -11.90
CA GLU A 61 -5.49 -10.74 -10.87
C GLU A 61 -4.69 -10.30 -9.64
N GLN A 62 -3.48 -9.77 -9.83
CA GLN A 62 -2.65 -9.29 -8.74
C GLN A 62 -3.34 -8.10 -8.04
N ALA A 63 -3.83 -7.12 -8.79
CA ALA A 63 -4.53 -5.97 -8.23
C ALA A 63 -5.79 -6.38 -7.43
N ALA A 64 -6.58 -7.31 -7.96
CA ALA A 64 -7.77 -7.86 -7.28
C ALA A 64 -7.42 -8.57 -5.97
N GLY A 65 -6.32 -9.32 -5.96
CA GLY A 65 -5.83 -10.01 -4.76
C GLY A 65 -5.43 -9.03 -3.67
N TYR A 66 -4.64 -8.00 -4.00
CA TYR A 66 -4.25 -6.97 -3.04
C TYR A 66 -5.44 -6.11 -2.56
N PHE A 67 -6.41 -5.82 -3.44
CA PHE A 67 -7.67 -5.19 -3.05
C PHE A 67 -8.44 -6.03 -2.02
N MET A 68 -8.53 -7.34 -2.26
CA MET A 68 -9.22 -8.27 -1.37
C MET A 68 -8.49 -8.46 -0.03
N LEU A 69 -7.16 -8.45 -0.03
CA LEU A 69 -6.39 -8.53 1.21
C LEU A 69 -6.67 -7.34 2.14
N GLY A 70 -6.80 -6.13 1.56
CA GLY A 70 -6.97 -4.87 2.29
C GLY A 70 -6.01 -4.76 3.47
N GLU A 71 -4.74 -5.14 3.24
CA GLU A 71 -3.74 -5.18 4.31
C GLU A 71 -3.49 -3.77 4.83
N THR A 72 -3.55 -3.60 6.14
CA THR A 72 -3.07 -2.39 6.82
C THR A 72 -2.78 -2.70 8.28
N SER A 73 -1.79 -2.05 8.85
CA SER A 73 -1.58 -2.06 10.30
C SER A 73 -2.55 -1.09 10.97
N LYS A 74 -3.31 -1.58 11.95
CA LYS A 74 -4.31 -0.77 12.67
C LYS A 74 -3.67 0.50 13.24
N THR A 75 -4.20 1.65 12.87
CA THR A 75 -3.92 2.92 13.56
C THR A 75 -4.72 2.95 14.86
N SER A 76 -4.34 3.81 15.81
CA SER A 76 -5.00 3.98 17.12
C SER A 76 -6.51 4.20 17.05
N ALA A 77 -7.04 4.59 15.89
CA ALA A 77 -8.47 4.75 15.63
C ALA A 77 -9.25 3.42 15.53
N ALA A 78 -8.59 2.27 15.37
CA ALA A 78 -9.23 0.97 15.10
C ALA A 78 -9.22 -0.02 16.28
N GLY A 79 -8.91 0.44 17.49
CA GLY A 79 -8.90 -0.37 18.72
C GLY A 79 -7.50 -0.73 19.27
N LYS A 80 -7.48 -1.45 20.40
CA LYS A 80 -6.27 -1.68 21.23
C LYS A 80 -5.25 -2.68 20.65
N GLU A 81 -5.62 -3.50 19.67
CA GLU A 81 -4.69 -4.47 19.08
C GLU A 81 -3.86 -3.83 17.96
N ARG A 82 -2.57 -3.62 18.24
CA ARG A 82 -1.55 -3.27 17.23
C ARG A 82 -1.13 -4.53 16.48
N GLY A 83 -1.23 -4.51 15.17
CA GLY A 83 -0.83 -5.62 14.30
C GLY A 83 -1.33 -5.45 12.87
N LYS A 84 -0.71 -6.17 11.95
CA LYS A 84 -1.14 -6.25 10.54
C LYS A 84 -2.52 -6.90 10.49
N THR A 85 -3.50 -6.16 9.99
CA THR A 85 -4.85 -6.67 9.79
C THR A 85 -5.09 -6.84 8.30
N ARG A 86 -5.77 -7.92 7.94
CA ARG A 86 -6.31 -8.15 6.61
C ARG A 86 -7.82 -8.11 6.71
N SER A 87 -8.45 -7.26 5.92
CA SER A 87 -9.89 -7.11 5.86
C SER A 87 -10.24 -6.71 4.44
N PRO A 88 -11.23 -7.36 3.79
CA PRO A 88 -11.68 -6.91 2.47
C PRO A 88 -11.97 -5.41 2.50
N PHE A 89 -11.47 -4.69 1.50
CA PHE A 89 -11.39 -3.22 1.52
C PHE A 89 -12.75 -2.53 1.72
N THR A 90 -13.84 -3.18 1.29
CA THR A 90 -15.19 -2.62 1.35
C THR A 90 -15.94 -2.90 2.66
N GLN A 91 -15.32 -3.58 3.63
CA GLN A 91 -15.95 -3.86 4.92
C GLN A 91 -16.18 -2.58 5.76
N PRO A 92 -17.29 -2.48 6.51
CA PRO A 92 -18.39 -3.46 6.69
C PRO A 92 -19.52 -3.36 5.64
N PHE A 93 -19.30 -2.71 4.49
CA PHE A 93 -20.38 -2.25 3.60
C PHE A 93 -20.73 -3.19 2.45
N PHE A 94 -20.08 -4.34 2.32
CA PHE A 94 -20.35 -5.28 1.24
C PHE A 94 -21.24 -6.44 1.72
N PRO A 95 -22.54 -6.46 1.33
CA PRO A 95 -23.52 -7.38 1.91
C PRO A 95 -23.48 -8.80 1.33
N ARG A 96 -22.61 -9.09 0.37
CA ARG A 96 -22.49 -10.41 -0.29
C ARG A 96 -21.23 -11.16 0.17
N ALA A 97 -21.07 -12.40 -0.29
CA ALA A 97 -19.87 -13.19 -0.04
C ALA A 97 -18.60 -12.44 -0.49
N PHE A 98 -17.61 -12.29 0.40
CA PHE A 98 -16.49 -11.38 0.14
C PHE A 98 -15.60 -11.79 -1.04
N GLY A 99 -15.49 -13.09 -1.36
CA GLY A 99 -14.79 -13.55 -2.57
C GLY A 99 -15.31 -12.93 -3.87
N LEU A 100 -16.60 -12.56 -3.92
CA LEU A 100 -17.20 -11.88 -5.08
C LEU A 100 -16.57 -10.50 -5.34
N GLN A 101 -16.00 -9.85 -4.33
CA GLN A 101 -15.31 -8.57 -4.51
C GLN A 101 -14.05 -8.72 -5.35
N ALA A 102 -13.23 -9.74 -5.05
CA ALA A 102 -12.02 -10.03 -5.81
C ALA A 102 -12.34 -10.39 -7.26
N ILE A 103 -13.37 -11.23 -7.46
CA ILE A 103 -13.83 -11.62 -8.80
C ILE A 103 -14.31 -10.39 -9.58
N ARG A 104 -15.20 -9.60 -8.98
CA ARG A 104 -15.76 -8.42 -9.66
C ARG A 104 -14.72 -7.35 -9.93
N PHE A 105 -13.78 -7.13 -9.00
CA PHE A 105 -12.68 -6.21 -9.20
C PHE A 105 -11.81 -6.65 -10.38
N ARG A 106 -11.43 -7.94 -10.45
CA ARG A 106 -10.67 -8.49 -11.57
C ARG A 106 -11.38 -8.29 -12.90
N GLU A 107 -12.68 -8.57 -12.97
CA GLU A 107 -13.48 -8.37 -14.19
C GLU A 107 -13.41 -6.91 -14.69
N LEU A 108 -13.57 -5.94 -13.78
CA LEU A 108 -13.48 -4.52 -14.10
C LEU A 108 -12.06 -4.09 -14.48
N ALA A 109 -11.07 -4.52 -13.70
CA ALA A 109 -9.66 -4.23 -13.95
C ALA A 109 -9.21 -4.77 -15.32
N SER A 110 -9.75 -5.90 -15.76
CA SER A 110 -9.48 -6.47 -17.08
C SER A 110 -10.03 -5.63 -18.24
N THR A 111 -11.01 -4.76 -18.01
CA THR A 111 -11.51 -3.82 -19.03
C THR A 111 -10.79 -2.47 -19.01
N MET A 112 -9.80 -2.28 -18.13
CA MET A 112 -9.11 -1.02 -17.86
C MET A 112 -7.63 -1.08 -18.28
N SER A 113 -7.34 -1.48 -19.53
CA SER A 113 -5.97 -1.73 -20.00
C SER A 113 -5.03 -0.51 -20.02
N GLY A 114 -5.55 0.70 -19.82
CA GLY A 114 -4.76 1.94 -19.71
C GLY A 114 -4.65 2.47 -18.28
N VAL A 115 -5.12 1.73 -17.28
CA VAL A 115 -5.07 2.16 -15.87
C VAL A 115 -3.91 1.49 -15.16
N ASP A 116 -2.95 2.28 -14.69
CA ASP A 116 -1.93 1.73 -13.78
C ASP A 116 -2.56 1.50 -12.40
N MET A 117 -2.57 0.23 -11.98
CA MET A 117 -3.01 -0.16 -10.65
C MET A 117 -1.81 -0.33 -9.75
N TRP A 118 -1.83 0.29 -8.58
CA TRP A 118 -0.66 0.40 -7.71
C TRP A 118 -1.02 0.28 -6.23
N MET A 119 -0.01 0.06 -5.40
CA MET A 119 -0.13 0.15 -3.94
C MET A 119 1.04 0.94 -3.38
N MET A 120 0.78 1.71 -2.31
CA MET A 120 1.80 2.49 -1.62
C MET A 120 1.82 2.21 -0.13
N ASN A 121 3.02 1.97 0.41
CA ASN A 121 3.24 1.92 1.84
C ASN A 121 3.37 3.33 2.40
N THR A 122 2.46 3.72 3.27
CA THR A 122 2.45 4.99 4.02
C THR A 122 2.90 4.80 5.48
N GLY A 123 3.36 3.60 5.81
CA GLY A 123 3.81 3.17 7.13
C GLY A 123 5.30 3.36 7.32
N PHE A 124 5.99 2.26 7.58
CA PHE A 124 7.39 2.19 7.99
C PHE A 124 8.13 1.08 7.23
N VAL A 125 9.46 1.13 7.31
CA VAL A 125 10.37 0.04 6.96
C VAL A 125 11.19 -0.31 8.20
N GLY A 126 11.23 -1.59 8.56
CA GLY A 126 12.08 -2.13 9.61
C GLY A 126 11.70 -1.82 11.06
N GLY A 127 10.53 -1.24 11.32
CA GLY A 127 10.08 -0.95 12.69
C GLY A 127 8.81 -0.11 12.82
N ASP A 128 8.73 0.62 13.93
CA ASP A 128 7.65 1.57 14.23
C ASP A 128 8.19 2.99 14.55
N ALA A 129 7.31 3.89 15.01
CA ALA A 129 7.70 5.26 15.36
C ALA A 129 8.80 5.36 16.42
N ARG A 130 8.86 4.42 17.38
CA ARG A 130 9.91 4.38 18.41
C ARG A 130 11.23 3.91 17.83
N ASP A 131 11.20 2.97 16.89
CA ASP A 131 12.42 2.52 16.20
C ASP A 131 12.98 3.60 15.29
N VAL A 132 12.13 4.41 14.65
CA VAL A 132 12.57 5.60 13.90
C VAL A 132 13.27 6.60 14.82
N GLN A 133 12.72 6.87 16.01
CA GLN A 133 13.36 7.76 17.01
C GLN A 133 14.71 7.22 17.48
N ALA A 134 14.85 5.89 17.55
CA ALA A 134 16.09 5.23 17.92
C ALA A 134 17.05 4.98 16.74
N GLY A 135 16.75 5.46 15.54
CA GLY A 135 17.59 5.30 14.34
C GLY A 135 17.65 3.89 13.77
N ARG A 136 16.68 3.02 14.10
CA ARG A 136 16.62 1.61 13.69
C ARG A 136 15.54 1.28 12.66
N ALA A 137 14.80 2.27 12.18
CA ALA A 137 13.73 2.10 11.19
C ALA A 137 13.55 3.38 10.36
N LEU A 138 12.81 3.27 9.26
CA LEU A 138 12.48 4.40 8.38
C LEU A 138 10.97 4.66 8.39
N LYS A 139 10.58 5.93 8.52
CA LYS A 139 9.20 6.37 8.29
C LYS A 139 9.04 6.74 6.82
N VAL A 140 8.01 6.22 6.15
CA VAL A 140 7.57 6.80 4.87
C VAL A 140 6.88 8.12 5.16
N LYS A 141 7.56 9.23 4.83
CA LYS A 141 7.10 10.59 5.12
C LYS A 141 6.20 11.09 3.99
N ILE A 142 5.36 12.08 4.28
CA ILE A 142 4.48 12.72 3.30
C ILE A 142 5.26 13.19 2.05
N PRO A 143 6.42 13.88 2.15
CA PRO A 143 7.20 14.25 0.98
C PRO A 143 7.67 13.07 0.14
N HIS A 144 7.95 11.91 0.77
CA HIS A 144 8.31 10.71 0.02
C HIS A 144 7.11 10.18 -0.77
N SER A 145 5.93 10.11 -0.14
CA SER A 145 4.68 9.69 -0.79
C SER A 145 4.32 10.61 -1.96
N SER A 146 4.42 11.93 -1.78
CA SER A 146 4.20 12.90 -2.85
C SER A 146 5.19 12.71 -4.00
N ALA A 147 6.49 12.57 -3.72
CA ALA A 147 7.49 12.35 -4.76
C ALA A 147 7.27 11.06 -5.56
N MET A 148 6.87 9.97 -4.88
CA MET A 148 6.54 8.70 -5.56
C MET A 148 5.28 8.82 -6.42
N LEU A 149 4.23 9.51 -5.95
CA LEU A 149 3.02 9.76 -6.74
C LEU A 149 3.31 10.64 -7.95
N GLU A 150 4.02 11.75 -7.76
CA GLU A 150 4.40 12.67 -8.84
C GLU A 150 5.18 11.94 -9.93
N ALA A 151 6.16 11.11 -9.54
CA ALA A 151 6.96 10.34 -10.49
C ALA A 151 6.13 9.30 -11.26
N MET A 152 5.19 8.63 -10.58
CA MET A 152 4.28 7.68 -11.22
C MET A 152 3.29 8.37 -12.16
N ILE A 153 2.64 9.44 -11.71
CA ILE A 153 1.71 10.25 -12.52
C ILE A 153 2.42 10.81 -13.76
N SER A 154 3.69 11.20 -13.61
CA SER A 154 4.49 11.73 -14.72
C SER A 154 5.07 10.62 -15.63
N GLY A 155 4.87 9.34 -15.31
CA GLY A 155 5.40 8.21 -16.08
C GLY A 155 6.92 8.11 -16.07
N THR A 156 7.62 8.71 -15.10
CA THR A 156 9.10 8.79 -15.09
C THR A 156 9.76 7.63 -14.35
N ILE A 157 8.98 6.80 -13.65
CA ILE A 157 9.53 5.67 -12.90
C ILE A 157 9.99 4.58 -13.86
N VAL A 158 11.25 4.18 -13.75
CA VAL A 158 11.73 2.93 -14.35
C VAL A 158 11.48 1.80 -13.36
N TRP A 159 10.66 0.85 -13.78
CA TRP A 159 10.21 -0.28 -12.97
C TRP A 159 11.08 -1.52 -13.20
N ARG A 160 11.16 -2.37 -12.18
CA ARG A 160 11.67 -3.74 -12.30
C ARG A 160 10.76 -4.72 -11.57
N ARG A 161 10.72 -5.97 -12.02
CA ARG A 161 9.97 -7.05 -11.37
C ARG A 161 10.58 -7.36 -10.00
N ASP A 162 9.75 -7.36 -8.96
CA ASP A 162 10.10 -7.88 -7.64
C ASP A 162 10.19 -9.42 -7.72
N PRO A 163 11.30 -10.03 -7.25
CA PRO A 163 11.47 -11.49 -7.34
C PRO A 163 10.53 -12.26 -6.41
N ASP A 164 10.10 -11.66 -5.31
CA ASP A 164 9.37 -12.35 -4.26
C ASP A 164 7.86 -12.38 -4.54
N PHE A 165 7.27 -11.25 -4.90
CA PHE A 165 5.83 -11.07 -5.08
C PHE A 165 5.41 -10.76 -6.52
N GLY A 166 6.35 -10.53 -7.44
CA GLY A 166 6.06 -10.40 -8.87
C GLY A 166 5.32 -9.12 -9.28
N TYR A 167 5.01 -8.22 -8.36
CA TYR A 167 4.67 -6.83 -8.72
C TYR A 167 5.93 -6.11 -9.20
N GLU A 168 5.77 -4.90 -9.71
CA GLU A 168 6.88 -4.04 -10.07
C GLU A 168 7.24 -3.07 -8.94
N ILE A 169 8.53 -2.90 -8.69
CA ILE A 169 9.10 -1.91 -7.77
C ILE A 169 9.98 -0.93 -8.54
N VAL A 170 10.27 0.22 -7.94
CA VAL A 170 11.24 1.17 -8.51
C VAL A 170 12.60 0.50 -8.63
N ASP A 171 13.21 0.58 -9.82
CA ASP A 171 14.58 0.11 -10.03
C ASP A 171 15.58 1.13 -9.46
N VAL A 172 15.98 0.91 -8.22
CA VAL A 172 16.88 1.81 -7.46
C VAL A 172 18.31 1.87 -8.01
N GLU A 173 18.68 1.00 -8.94
CA GLU A 173 20.00 1.00 -9.60
C GLU A 173 19.93 1.63 -11.01
N HIS A 174 18.73 1.86 -11.54
CA HIS A 174 18.56 2.45 -12.86
C HIS A 174 18.76 3.99 -12.82
N PRO A 175 19.62 4.57 -13.68
CA PRO A 175 19.93 6.01 -13.64
C PRO A 175 18.71 6.91 -13.91
N GLY A 176 17.72 6.41 -14.66
CA GLY A 176 16.44 7.12 -14.88
C GLY A 176 15.66 7.44 -13.59
N ASN A 177 15.94 6.76 -12.48
CA ASN A 177 15.30 7.02 -11.19
C ASN A 177 16.12 7.96 -10.27
N ALA A 178 17.24 8.53 -10.74
CA ALA A 178 18.12 9.36 -9.92
C ALA A 178 17.39 10.54 -9.25
N ALA A 179 16.54 11.27 -9.98
CA ALA A 179 15.77 12.39 -9.44
C ALA A 179 14.77 11.98 -8.34
N LEU A 180 14.22 10.75 -8.41
CA LEU A 180 13.37 10.21 -7.35
C LEU A 180 14.21 9.80 -6.13
N LEU A 181 15.39 9.22 -6.37
CA LEU A 181 16.33 8.78 -5.32
C LEU A 181 16.94 9.94 -4.53
N GLU A 182 16.99 11.16 -5.09
CA GLU A 182 17.33 12.38 -4.35
C GLU A 182 16.27 12.75 -3.30
N LYS A 183 15.00 12.37 -3.53
CA LYS A 183 13.85 12.71 -2.68
C LYS A 183 13.42 11.57 -1.76
N VAL A 184 13.68 10.32 -2.17
CA VAL A 184 13.21 9.11 -1.48
C VAL A 184 14.38 8.15 -1.25
N PRO A 185 14.68 7.79 0.01
CA PRO A 185 15.69 6.78 0.31
C PRO A 185 15.46 5.46 -0.45
N ARG A 186 16.53 4.88 -1.00
CA ARG A 186 16.46 3.61 -1.74
C ARG A 186 15.90 2.47 -0.89
N GLU A 187 16.14 2.50 0.41
CA GLU A 187 15.63 1.56 1.41
C GLU A 187 14.10 1.62 1.55
N ILE A 188 13.47 2.76 1.25
CA ILE A 188 12.01 2.86 1.19
C ILE A 188 11.50 2.26 -0.12
N LEU A 189 12.18 2.52 -1.23
CA LEU A 189 11.79 2.03 -2.56
C LEU A 189 12.01 0.52 -2.72
N ASN A 190 13.05 -0.02 -2.08
CA ASN A 190 13.36 -1.44 -2.01
C ASN A 190 13.82 -1.82 -0.58
N PRO A 191 12.87 -2.20 0.30
CA PRO A 191 13.15 -2.55 1.69
C PRO A 191 14.14 -3.70 1.89
N ARG A 192 14.33 -4.59 0.91
CA ARG A 192 15.37 -5.63 1.00
C ARG A 192 16.75 -5.04 1.31
N ILE A 193 17.06 -3.87 0.74
CA ILE A 193 18.33 -3.15 0.96
C ILE A 193 18.49 -2.77 2.43
N PHE A 194 17.42 -2.31 3.08
CA PHE A 194 17.42 -1.95 4.49
C PHE A 194 17.82 -3.14 5.37
N PHE A 195 17.18 -4.30 5.13
CA PHE A 195 17.45 -5.51 5.91
C PHE A 195 18.84 -6.07 5.62
N GLU A 196 19.31 -6.00 4.38
CA GLU A 196 20.67 -6.42 4.00
C GLU A 196 21.74 -5.56 4.69
N GLN A 197 21.63 -4.23 4.62
CA GLN A 197 22.55 -3.30 5.29
C GLN A 197 22.57 -3.49 6.82
N ALA A 198 21.43 -3.87 7.40
CA ALA A 198 21.31 -4.13 8.84
C ALA A 198 21.77 -5.53 9.25
N GLY A 199 22.19 -6.40 8.32
CA GLY A 199 22.53 -7.80 8.62
C GLY A 199 21.33 -8.65 9.03
N ARG A 200 20.11 -8.26 8.64
CA ARG A 200 18.82 -8.85 9.02
C ARG A 200 18.11 -9.53 7.84
N LEU A 201 18.87 -10.04 6.86
CA LEU A 201 18.30 -10.64 5.65
C LEU A 201 17.47 -11.90 5.94
N ASP A 202 17.83 -12.65 6.99
CA ASP A 202 17.06 -13.81 7.44
C ASP A 202 15.66 -13.40 7.92
N GLU A 203 15.53 -12.24 8.58
CA GLU A 203 14.22 -11.70 8.99
C GLU A 203 13.38 -11.31 7.77
N TYR A 204 14.00 -10.74 6.75
CA TYR A 204 13.33 -10.41 5.49
C TYR A 204 12.83 -11.67 4.77
N ASN A 205 13.67 -12.70 4.63
CA ASN A 205 13.29 -13.95 3.97
C ASN A 205 12.17 -14.65 4.74
N ALA A 206 12.27 -14.71 6.08
CA ALA A 206 11.21 -15.25 6.93
C ALA A 206 9.90 -14.45 6.79
N TRP A 207 9.98 -13.12 6.63
CA TRP A 207 8.83 -12.27 6.35
C TRP A 207 8.21 -12.59 4.99
N VAL A 208 8.99 -12.75 3.92
CA VAL A 208 8.49 -13.12 2.58
C VAL A 208 7.71 -14.43 2.65
N ASP A 209 8.32 -15.47 3.22
CA ASP A 209 7.70 -16.79 3.36
C ASP A 209 6.40 -16.74 4.15
N ARG A 210 6.41 -16.00 5.27
CA ARG A 210 5.22 -15.82 6.10
C ARG A 210 4.12 -15.06 5.37
N MET A 211 4.45 -13.98 4.67
CA MET A 211 3.49 -13.18 3.92
C MET A 211 2.85 -13.98 2.79
N LYS A 212 3.61 -14.80 2.05
CA LYS A 212 3.05 -15.68 1.02
C LYS A 212 2.04 -16.66 1.61
N ARG A 213 2.42 -17.38 2.67
CA ARG A 213 1.52 -18.34 3.36
C ARG A 213 0.27 -17.67 3.89
N GLU A 214 0.41 -16.56 4.59
CA GLU A 214 -0.73 -15.87 5.22
C GLU A 214 -1.67 -15.24 4.20
N ARG A 215 -1.14 -14.62 3.13
CA ARG A 215 -1.96 -14.05 2.05
C ARG A 215 -2.73 -15.15 1.34
N LYS A 216 -2.08 -16.27 1.01
CA LYS A 216 -2.73 -17.44 0.42
C LYS A 216 -3.87 -17.95 1.30
N ALA A 217 -3.59 -18.24 2.57
CA ALA A 217 -4.58 -18.74 3.51
C ALA A 217 -5.77 -17.78 3.68
N PHE A 218 -5.52 -16.47 3.69
CA PHE A 218 -6.56 -15.46 3.78
C PHE A 218 -7.46 -15.42 2.53
N LEU A 219 -6.87 -15.50 1.34
CA LEU A 219 -7.62 -15.49 0.08
C LEU A 219 -8.42 -16.79 -0.10
N GLU A 220 -7.83 -17.93 0.24
CA GLU A 220 -8.49 -19.25 0.23
C GLU A 220 -9.70 -19.27 1.18
N LYS A 221 -9.58 -18.66 2.37
CA LYS A 221 -10.69 -18.54 3.33
C LYS A 221 -11.93 -17.86 2.75
N TYR A 222 -11.77 -16.99 1.76
CA TYR A 222 -12.88 -16.28 1.12
C TYR A 222 -13.20 -16.80 -0.28
N ASP A 223 -12.78 -18.02 -0.61
CA ASP A 223 -13.07 -18.68 -1.89
C ASP A 223 -12.63 -17.84 -3.10
N VAL A 224 -11.52 -17.10 -2.97
CA VAL A 224 -10.95 -16.31 -4.07
C VAL A 224 -10.37 -17.24 -5.13
N ALA A 225 -10.54 -16.87 -6.41
CA ALA A 225 -10.12 -17.69 -7.54
C ALA A 225 -8.61 -18.03 -7.52
N PRO A 226 -8.20 -19.28 -7.86
CA PRO A 226 -6.80 -19.71 -7.78
C PRO A 226 -5.80 -18.86 -8.58
N GLU A 227 -6.21 -18.30 -9.71
CA GLU A 227 -5.38 -17.40 -10.52
C GLU A 227 -5.05 -16.08 -9.80
N ILE A 228 -5.98 -15.55 -9.00
CA ILE A 228 -5.76 -14.36 -8.16
C ILE A 228 -4.77 -14.70 -7.05
N ILE A 229 -4.92 -15.87 -6.42
CA ILE A 229 -4.02 -16.33 -5.37
C ILE A 229 -2.59 -16.47 -5.91
N ARG A 230 -2.42 -17.16 -7.04
CA ARG A 230 -1.12 -17.32 -7.72
C ARG A 230 -0.45 -15.98 -8.04
N ALA A 231 -1.22 -15.01 -8.55
CA ALA A 231 -0.71 -13.69 -8.86
C ALA A 231 -0.23 -12.90 -7.62
N VAL A 232 -0.78 -13.15 -6.44
CA VAL A 232 -0.39 -12.51 -5.17
C VAL A 232 0.85 -13.14 -4.55
N VAL A 233 0.99 -14.46 -4.61
CA VAL A 233 2.12 -15.17 -3.99
C VAL A 233 3.28 -15.43 -4.95
N ASN A 234 3.10 -15.11 -6.23
CA ASN A 234 4.06 -15.32 -7.31
C ASN A 234 4.46 -16.80 -7.43
N GLU A 235 3.46 -17.68 -7.56
CA GLU A 235 3.56 -19.15 -7.72
C GLU A 235 2.75 -19.65 -8.92
#